data_AF-A0A1N6VL86-F1
#
_entry.id   AF-A0A1N6VL86-F1
#
_cell.length_a   1.000
_cell.length_b   1.000
_cell.length_c   1.000
_cell.angle_alpha   90.00
_cell.angle_beta   90.00
_cell.angle_gamma   90.00
#
_symmetry.space_group_name_H-M   'P 1'
#
loop_
_entity.id
_entity.type
_entity.pdbx_description
1 polymer ?
#
loop_
_entity_poly.entity_id
_entity_poly.type
_entity_poly.pdbx_seq_one_letter_code
_entity_poly.pdbx_strand_id
1 'polypeptide(L)'
;MTDDGDGTRCTCDGCGPYLLGALRPDAVVAFEAHLLECGRCQRECESLGPTVSAVAGLGPDEAVELPDAAEEEARVVTVSRSSPPPHLG
;
A
#
# COMPACT_ATOMS: atom_id res chain seq x y z
N MET A 1 8.60 29.68 23.10
CA MET A 1 7.87 28.66 22.32
C MET A 1 8.80 28.32 21.19
N THR A 2 9.46 27.17 21.27
CA THR A 2 10.53 26.79 20.34
C THR A 2 9.95 26.59 18.95
N ASP A 3 10.45 27.42 18.04
CA ASP A 3 10.43 27.21 16.60
C ASP A 3 11.32 26.00 16.32
N ASP A 4 10.73 24.79 16.39
CA ASP A 4 11.37 23.58 15.86
C ASP A 4 11.13 23.55 14.34
N GLY A 5 11.73 24.54 13.68
CA GLY A 5 11.96 24.55 12.25
C GLY A 5 12.94 23.43 11.89
N ASP A 6 12.45 22.19 11.92
CA ASP A 6 13.05 21.11 11.15
C ASP A 6 12.81 21.47 9.69
N GLY A 7 13.80 22.17 9.12
CA GLY A 7 13.91 22.38 7.69
C GLY A 7 14.02 21.01 7.04
N THR A 8 12.87 20.38 6.78
CA THR A 8 12.71 19.11 6.12
C THR A 8 13.41 19.21 4.78
N ARG A 9 14.67 18.78 4.77
CA ARG A 9 15.43 18.55 3.55
C ARG A 9 14.54 17.64 2.73
N CYS A 10 14.05 18.11 1.59
CA CYS A 10 13.20 17.34 0.67
C CYS A 10 13.97 16.10 0.23
N THR A 11 13.91 15.03 1.02
CA THR A 11 14.35 13.71 0.62
C THR A 11 13.18 13.05 -0.08
N CYS A 12 13.49 12.26 -1.11
CA CYS A 12 12.49 11.59 -1.95
C CYS A 12 11.71 10.47 -1.22
N ASP A 13 11.65 10.49 0.11
CA ASP A 13 11.13 9.41 0.94
C ASP A 13 9.69 9.72 1.45
N GLY A 14 9.05 10.76 0.89
CA GLY A 14 7.73 11.23 1.31
C GLY A 14 6.53 10.51 0.66
N CYS A 15 6.75 9.63 -0.33
CA CYS A 15 5.67 9.01 -1.11
C CYS A 15 4.71 8.17 -0.24
N GLY A 16 5.25 7.34 0.66
CA GLY A 16 4.46 6.51 1.57
C GLY A 16 3.52 7.32 2.49
N PRO A 17 4.05 8.21 3.35
CA PRO A 17 3.20 9.01 4.24
C PRO A 17 2.28 9.96 3.48
N TYR A 18 2.67 10.46 2.30
CA TYR A 18 1.78 11.26 1.44
C TYR A 18 0.55 10.45 1.00
N LEU A 19 0.75 9.27 0.41
CA LEU A 19 -0.34 8.42 -0.09
C LEU A 19 -1.25 7.90 1.04
N LEU A 20 -0.69 7.70 2.23
CA LEU A 20 -1.45 7.29 3.42
C LEU A 20 -2.19 8.46 4.09
N GLY A 21 -2.01 9.70 3.62
CA GLY A 21 -2.59 10.89 4.26
C GLY A 21 -2.01 11.20 5.64
N ALA A 22 -0.79 10.72 5.94
CA ALA A 22 -0.13 10.85 7.23
C ALA A 22 0.75 12.11 7.36
N LEU A 23 0.91 12.88 6.28
CA LEU A 23 1.63 14.15 6.32
C LEU A 23 0.81 15.25 6.99
N ARG A 24 1.49 16.15 7.70
CA ARG A 24 0.88 17.40 8.17
C ARG A 24 0.53 18.31 6.98
N PRO A 25 -0.42 19.25 7.11
CA PRO A 25 -0.84 20.10 6.00
C PRO A 25 0.29 20.92 5.36
N ASP A 26 1.22 21.44 6.16
CA ASP A 26 2.41 22.16 5.68
C ASP A 26 3.35 21.25 4.86
N ALA A 27 3.52 20.01 5.30
CA ALA A 27 4.34 19.01 4.62
C ALA A 27 3.68 18.49 3.32
N VAL A 28 2.34 18.45 3.24
CA VAL A 28 1.62 18.13 2.00
C VAL A 28 1.95 19.16 0.92
N VAL A 29 1.82 20.45 1.23
CA VAL A 29 2.09 21.52 0.27
C VAL A 29 3.55 21.48 -0.22
N ALA A 30 4.50 21.27 0.71
CA ALA A 30 5.91 21.16 0.37
C ALA A 30 6.20 19.94 -0.52
N PHE A 31 5.58 18.80 -0.23
CA PHE A 31 5.75 17.57 -1.01
C PHE A 31 5.10 17.65 -2.39
N GLU A 32 3.94 18.29 -2.51
CA GLU A 32 3.28 18.53 -3.80
C GLU A 32 4.11 19.45 -4.70
N ALA A 33 4.72 20.50 -4.14
CA ALA A 33 5.66 21.34 -4.87
C ALA A 33 6.87 20.53 -5.39
N HIS A 34 7.41 19.61 -4.57
CA HIS A 34 8.48 18.70 -4.98
C HIS A 34 8.02 17.70 -6.08
N LEU A 35 6.80 17.16 -5.98
CA LEU A 35 6.26 16.19 -6.94
C LEU A 35 6.18 16.75 -8.36
N LEU A 36 5.87 18.04 -8.51
CA LEU A 36 5.80 18.70 -9.83
C LEU A 36 7.14 18.62 -10.59
N GLU A 37 8.26 18.61 -9.89
CA GLU A 37 9.60 18.67 -10.49
C GLU A 37 10.38 17.35 -10.38
N CYS A 38 9.94 16.40 -9.55
CA CYS A 38 10.67 15.17 -9.27
C CYS A 38 10.05 13.93 -9.92
N GLY A 39 10.56 13.56 -11.10
CA GLY A 39 10.13 12.34 -11.82
C GLY A 39 10.38 11.03 -11.08
N ARG A 40 11.28 10.98 -10.09
CA ARG A 40 11.45 9.80 -9.22
C ARG A 40 10.21 9.64 -8.32
N CYS A 41 9.82 10.70 -7.60
CA CYS A 41 8.70 10.65 -6.68
C CYS A 41 7.36 10.46 -7.42
N GLN A 42 7.22 10.98 -8.64
CA GLN A 42 6.06 10.69 -9.49
C GLN A 42 5.93 9.18 -9.74
N ARG A 43 6.99 8.52 -10.24
CA ARG A 43 6.99 7.07 -10.49
C ARG A 43 6.81 6.25 -9.22
N GLU A 44 7.38 6.70 -8.11
CA GLU A 44 7.26 6.01 -6.82
C GLU A 44 5.82 6.09 -6.30
N CYS A 45 5.17 7.26 -6.39
CA CYS A 45 3.74 7.40 -6.08
C CYS A 45 2.86 6.53 -7.00
N GLU A 46 3.14 6.49 -8.30
CA GLU A 46 2.43 5.62 -9.25
C GLU A 46 2.60 4.13 -8.90
N SER A 47 3.80 3.73 -8.49
CA SER A 47 4.10 2.34 -8.10
C SER A 47 3.44 1.94 -6.78
N LEU A 48 3.38 2.86 -5.81
CA LEU A 48 2.83 2.59 -4.47
C LEU A 48 1.30 2.73 -4.42
N GLY A 49 0.72 3.57 -5.28
CA GLY A 49 -0.71 3.88 -5.33
C GLY A 49 -1.61 2.65 -5.25
N PRO A 50 -1.44 1.63 -6.13
CA PRO A 50 -2.27 0.43 -6.11
C PRO A 50 -2.20 -0.35 -4.79
N THR A 51 -1.02 -0.46 -4.19
CA THR A 51 -0.82 -1.15 -2.90
C THR A 51 -1.52 -0.39 -1.77
N VAL A 52 -1.37 0.93 -1.73
CA VAL A 52 -2.04 1.77 -0.73
C VAL A 52 -3.56 1.71 -0.88
N SER A 53 -4.08 1.75 -2.11
CA SER A 53 -5.51 1.59 -2.37
C SER A 53 -6.04 0.23 -1.94
N ALA A 54 -5.29 -0.85 -2.19
CA ALA A 54 -5.66 -2.19 -1.75
C ALA A 54 -5.74 -2.28 -0.22
N VAL A 55 -4.78 -1.70 0.51
CA VAL A 55 -4.78 -1.68 1.99
C VAL A 55 -5.88 -0.80 2.54
N ALA A 56 -6.14 0.37 1.95
CA ALA A 56 -7.22 1.26 2.37
C ALA A 56 -8.62 0.65 2.19
N GLY A 57 -8.75 -0.30 1.26
CA GLY A 57 -9.97 -1.08 1.06
C GLY A 57 -10.20 -2.17 2.11
N LEU A 58 -9.15 -2.58 2.85
CA LEU A 58 -9.24 -3.56 3.93
C LEU A 58 -9.65 -2.86 5.23
N GLY A 59 -10.87 -2.31 5.31
CA GLY A 59 -11.29 -1.47 6.43
C GLY A 59 -10.87 -2.02 7.82
N PRO A 60 -10.74 -1.17 8.85
CA PRO A 60 -10.35 -1.64 10.20
C PRO A 60 -11.29 -2.70 10.81
N ASP A 61 -12.44 -2.95 10.16
CA ASP A 61 -13.52 -3.84 10.56
C ASP A 61 -13.52 -5.21 9.84
N GLU A 62 -12.53 -5.49 8.98
CA GLU A 62 -12.29 -6.84 8.44
C GLU A 62 -11.27 -7.61 9.29
N ALA A 63 -11.35 -7.37 10.59
CA ALA A 63 -11.09 -8.43 11.56
C ALA A 63 -12.14 -9.52 11.31
N VAL A 64 -11.78 -10.48 10.46
CA VAL A 64 -12.45 -11.76 10.31
C VAL A 64 -12.87 -12.20 11.71
N GLU A 65 -14.18 -12.23 11.98
CA GLU A 65 -14.71 -13.08 13.04
C GLU A 65 -14.22 -14.48 12.67
N LEU A 66 -13.11 -14.89 13.28
CA LEU A 66 -12.65 -16.26 13.24
C LEU A 66 -13.85 -17.07 13.73
N PRO A 67 -14.45 -17.94 12.89
CA PRO A 67 -15.55 -18.76 13.36
C PRO A 67 -15.04 -19.51 14.58
N ASP A 68 -15.77 -19.35 15.69
CA ASP A 68 -15.49 -20.02 16.95
C ASP A 68 -15.21 -21.49 16.64
N ALA A 69 -13.99 -21.92 16.93
CA ALA A 69 -13.50 -23.25 16.61
C ALA A 69 -14.14 -24.25 17.59
N ALA A 70 -15.43 -24.46 17.41
CA ALA A 70 -16.19 -25.57 17.93
C ALA A 70 -16.82 -26.30 16.73
N GLU A 71 -15.98 -27.17 16.11
CA GLU A 71 -16.38 -28.42 15.43
C GLU A 71 -17.17 -28.23 14.09
N GLU A 72 -16.91 -28.81 12.93
CA GLU A 72 -16.13 -29.93 12.41
C GLU A 72 -16.23 -29.83 10.85
N GLU A 73 -15.18 -30.20 10.12
CA GLU A 73 -15.16 -30.68 8.71
C GLU A 73 -16.22 -30.18 7.68
N ALA A 74 -15.80 -29.39 6.67
CA ALA A 74 -16.20 -29.66 5.28
C ALA A 74 -15.46 -28.80 4.22
N ARG A 75 -14.63 -29.53 3.45
CA ARG A 75 -14.37 -29.35 2.01
C ARG A 75 -13.37 -28.26 1.58
N VAL A 76 -12.10 -28.64 1.69
CA VAL A 76 -11.03 -28.14 0.83
C VAL A 76 -11.36 -28.51 -0.63
N VAL A 77 -11.73 -27.53 -1.45
CA VAL A 77 -11.74 -27.70 -2.92
C VAL A 77 -10.32 -27.48 -3.40
N THR A 78 -9.63 -28.58 -3.68
CA THR A 78 -8.34 -28.54 -4.38
C THR A 78 -8.59 -28.18 -5.84
N VAL A 79 -8.11 -27.01 -6.27
CA VAL A 79 -7.94 -26.71 -7.69
C VAL A 79 -6.80 -27.59 -8.20
N SER A 80 -7.18 -28.66 -8.90
CA SER A 80 -6.27 -29.45 -9.71
C SER A 80 -5.68 -28.55 -10.80
N ARG A 81 -4.39 -28.21 -10.67
CA ARG A 81 -3.62 -27.66 -11.78
C ARG A 81 -3.37 -28.80 -12.78
N SER A 82 -4.22 -28.90 -13.80
CA SER A 82 -3.96 -29.76 -14.95
C SER A 82 -2.67 -29.29 -15.64
N SER A 83 -1.61 -30.08 -15.49
CA SER A 83 -0.36 -29.88 -16.22
C SER A 83 -0.61 -30.09 -17.74
N PRO A 84 -0.11 -29.22 -18.64
CA PRO A 84 -0.19 -29.50 -20.07
C PRO A 84 0.75 -30.67 -20.45
N PRO A 85 0.40 -31.49 -21.46
CA PRO A 85 1.27 -32.57 -21.93
C PRO A 85 2.51 -32.00 -22.64
N PRO A 86 3.67 -32.68 -22.58
CA PRO A 86 4.83 -32.28 -23.37
C PRO A 86 4.55 -32.51 -24.87
N HIS A 87 4.84 -31.50 -25.68
CA HIS A 87 4.82 -31.60 -27.14
C HIS A 87 5.85 -32.65 -27.59
N LEU A 88 5.39 -33.67 -28.33
CA LEU A 88 6.25 -34.55 -29.12
C LEU A 88 6.30 -33.98 -30.55
N GLY A 89 7.52 -33.72 -31.01
CA GLY A 89 7.83 -33.46 -32.42
C GLY A 89 7.96 -34.75 -33.24
#